data_AF-A0A941YJK3-F1
#
_entry.id   AF-A0A941YJK3-F1
#
_cell.length_a   1.000
_cell.length_b   1.000
_cell.length_c   1.000
_cell.angle_alpha   90.00
_cell.angle_beta   90.00
_cell.angle_gamma   90.00
#
_symmetry.space_group_name_H-M   'P 1'
#
loop_
_entity.id
_entity.type
_entity.pdbx_description
1 polymer ?
#
loop_
_entity_poly.entity_id
_entity_poly.type
_entity_poly.pdbx_seq_one_letter_code
_entity_poly.pdbx_strand_id
1 'polypeptide(L)'
;MPRAKKRKPQKPRKPVAWGRWLWAGLGLSIAAGMWFSPLTAPRKIRVVGVRNTDEKAVGQALQALVTTPWLRVNRHSVEESVKQTADIATAKYDGNIFGRGVLKVEYRRPVAVVDGSKPALLSDEGDIYAGTFKPDGLPHLTLPTDGEGPWSLLATPLPTKDVSRLANDLKNRFPDTNWTINIDARSVIILVPSKGPQVVLGTSERLEEKVGRLANILSTRPDIVRSATVINLTAPDQPVYKP
;
A
#
# COMPACT_ATOMS: atom_id res chain seq x y z
N MET A 1 24.48 -97.12 -27.29
CA MET A 1 23.53 -96.07 -26.84
C MET A 1 24.30 -94.82 -26.46
N PRO A 2 24.09 -93.65 -27.12
CA PRO A 2 24.76 -92.40 -26.79
C PRO A 2 23.97 -91.59 -25.75
N ARG A 3 24.65 -91.02 -24.76
CA ARG A 3 24.05 -90.26 -23.65
C ARG A 3 23.86 -88.80 -24.10
N ALA A 4 22.62 -88.42 -24.44
CA ALA A 4 22.28 -87.06 -24.85
C ALA A 4 22.47 -86.07 -23.68
N LYS A 5 23.42 -85.13 -23.82
CA LYS A 5 23.64 -84.01 -22.89
C LYS A 5 22.45 -83.05 -22.96
N LYS A 6 21.65 -82.98 -21.90
CA LYS A 6 20.55 -82.02 -21.74
C LYS A 6 21.10 -80.59 -21.75
N ARG A 7 20.71 -79.79 -22.75
CA ARG A 7 20.97 -78.35 -22.80
C ARG A 7 20.18 -77.64 -21.71
N LYS A 8 20.85 -76.80 -20.90
CA LYS A 8 20.21 -76.00 -19.85
C LYS A 8 19.29 -74.94 -20.48
N PRO A 9 18.10 -74.69 -19.90
CA PRO A 9 17.18 -73.68 -20.42
C PRO A 9 17.76 -72.28 -20.24
N GLN A 10 17.89 -71.53 -21.34
CA GLN A 10 18.28 -70.12 -21.28
C GLN A 10 17.12 -69.31 -20.71
N LYS A 11 17.38 -68.54 -19.64
CA LYS A 11 16.38 -67.66 -19.02
C LYS A 11 15.93 -66.59 -20.03
N PRO A 12 14.61 -66.32 -20.14
CA PRO A 12 14.12 -65.28 -21.03
C PRO A 12 14.66 -63.92 -20.57
N ARG A 13 15.39 -63.23 -21.46
CA ARG A 13 15.83 -61.86 -21.21
C ARG A 13 14.59 -60.97 -21.17
N LYS A 14 14.25 -60.47 -19.97
CA LYS A 14 13.15 -59.52 -19.82
C LYS A 14 13.47 -58.27 -20.66
N PRO A 15 12.59 -57.83 -21.56
CA PRO A 15 12.84 -56.62 -22.34
C PRO A 15 12.89 -55.44 -21.36
N VAL A 16 14.05 -54.79 -21.30
CA VAL A 16 14.21 -53.56 -20.54
C VAL A 16 13.24 -52.55 -21.16
N ALA A 17 12.39 -51.93 -20.33
CA ALA A 17 11.36 -51.00 -20.78
C ALA A 17 11.97 -49.64 -21.18
N TRP A 18 12.88 -49.65 -22.15
CA TRP A 18 13.59 -48.49 -22.69
C TRP A 18 12.64 -47.39 -23.13
N GLY A 19 11.45 -47.75 -23.64
CA GLY A 19 10.41 -46.78 -23.96
C GLY A 19 10.03 -45.89 -22.78
N ARG A 20 9.86 -46.44 -21.57
CA ARG A 20 9.48 -45.65 -20.38
C ARG A 20 10.58 -44.69 -19.96
N TRP A 21 11.84 -45.12 -20.05
CA TRP A 21 13.00 -44.29 -19.75
C TRP A 21 13.23 -43.19 -20.78
N LEU A 22 13.02 -43.48 -22.06
CA LEU A 22 13.07 -42.48 -23.13
C LEU A 22 11.97 -41.42 -22.97
N TRP A 23 10.74 -41.83 -22.65
CA TRP A 23 9.64 -40.91 -22.37
C TRP A 23 9.90 -40.06 -21.12
N ALA A 24 10.44 -40.66 -20.04
CA ALA A 24 10.83 -39.93 -18.84
C ALA A 24 11.96 -38.92 -19.12
N GLY A 25 12.97 -39.33 -19.89
CA GLY A 25 14.06 -38.45 -20.32
C GLY A 25 13.58 -37.30 -21.19
N LEU A 26 12.70 -37.56 -22.16
CA LEU A 26 12.10 -36.52 -23.00
C LEU A 26 11.28 -35.53 -22.17
N GLY A 27 10.45 -36.02 -21.24
CA GLY A 27 9.69 -35.17 -20.33
C GLY A 27 10.60 -34.29 -19.47
N LEU A 28 11.70 -34.85 -18.96
CA LEU A 28 12.69 -34.10 -18.18
C LEU A 28 13.42 -33.05 -19.04
N SER A 29 13.80 -33.38 -20.27
CA SER A 29 14.43 -32.44 -21.20
C SER A 29 13.51 -31.30 -21.59
N ILE A 30 12.21 -31.58 -21.81
CA ILE A 30 11.20 -30.54 -22.07
C ILE A 30 11.01 -29.67 -20.83
N ALA A 31 10.87 -30.27 -19.65
CA ALA A 31 10.72 -29.53 -18.40
C ALA A 31 11.93 -28.64 -18.10
N ALA A 32 13.14 -29.18 -18.25
CA ALA A 32 14.40 -28.43 -18.12
C ALA A 32 14.50 -27.34 -19.19
N GLY A 33 14.12 -27.66 -20.43
CA GLY A 33 14.01 -26.69 -21.52
C GLY A 33 13.10 -25.53 -21.15
N MET A 34 11.89 -25.77 -20.65
CA MET A 34 11.00 -24.69 -20.21
C MET A 34 11.53 -23.90 -19.02
N TRP A 35 12.25 -24.56 -18.10
CA TRP A 35 12.83 -23.92 -16.91
C TRP A 35 13.99 -22.97 -17.24
N PHE A 36 14.79 -23.31 -18.25
CA PHE A 36 15.96 -22.54 -18.67
C PHE A 36 15.75 -21.75 -19.96
N SER A 37 14.62 -21.90 -20.64
CA SER A 37 14.42 -21.28 -21.95
C SER A 37 14.16 -19.78 -21.81
N PRO A 38 15.00 -18.92 -22.41
CA PRO A 38 14.76 -17.48 -22.49
C PRO A 38 13.57 -17.12 -23.40
N LEU A 39 12.97 -18.10 -24.10
CA LEU A 39 11.76 -17.88 -24.92
C LEU A 39 10.51 -17.61 -24.08
N THR A 40 10.49 -18.01 -22.80
CA THR A 40 9.37 -17.76 -21.88
C THR A 40 9.54 -16.48 -21.06
N ALA A 41 10.64 -15.73 -21.25
CA ALA A 41 10.88 -14.48 -20.55
C ALA A 41 9.82 -13.41 -20.91
N PRO A 42 9.46 -12.52 -19.98
CA PRO A 42 8.56 -11.40 -20.26
C PRO A 42 9.15 -10.49 -21.35
N ARG A 43 8.57 -10.51 -22.56
CA ARG A 43 9.00 -9.67 -23.70
C ARG A 43 8.20 -8.38 -23.83
N LYS A 44 6.93 -8.41 -23.40
CA LYS A 44 6.03 -7.25 -23.46
C LYS A 44 5.30 -7.12 -22.14
N ILE A 45 5.67 -6.13 -21.35
CA ILE A 45 4.98 -5.76 -20.11
C ILE A 45 4.21 -4.47 -20.39
N ARG A 46 2.88 -4.54 -20.35
CA ARG A 46 2.04 -3.35 -20.43
C ARG A 46 1.83 -2.80 -19.04
N VAL A 47 2.23 -1.55 -18.83
CA VAL A 47 2.00 -0.84 -17.57
C VAL A 47 0.71 -0.05 -17.69
N VAL A 48 -0.18 -0.20 -16.71
CA VAL A 48 -1.49 0.47 -16.68
C VAL A 48 -1.60 1.24 -15.38
N GLY A 49 -2.02 2.51 -15.48
CA GLY A 49 -2.26 3.37 -14.32
C GLY A 49 -1.06 4.14 -13.80
N VAL A 50 0.09 4.12 -14.50
CA VAL A 50 1.30 4.89 -14.14
C VAL A 50 1.26 6.31 -14.70
N ARG A 51 1.71 7.27 -13.88
CA ARG A 51 1.90 8.68 -14.27
C ARG A 51 3.15 8.81 -15.15
N ASN A 52 3.13 9.75 -16.10
CA ASN A 52 4.26 9.99 -17.00
C ASN A 52 5.59 10.29 -16.27
N THR A 53 5.53 10.86 -15.06
CA THR A 53 6.70 11.14 -14.22
C THR A 53 7.40 9.87 -13.72
N ASP A 54 6.64 8.81 -13.48
CA ASP A 54 7.12 7.60 -12.82
C ASP A 54 7.37 6.46 -13.81
N GLU A 55 7.00 6.64 -15.08
CA GLU A 55 7.16 5.65 -16.14
C GLU A 55 8.62 5.17 -16.27
N LYS A 56 9.58 6.08 -16.10
CA LYS A 56 11.02 5.73 -16.11
C LYS A 56 11.43 4.90 -14.90
N ALA A 57 10.97 5.28 -13.70
CA ALA A 57 11.31 4.57 -12.46
C ALA A 57 10.69 3.16 -12.44
N VAL A 58 9.41 3.05 -12.83
CA VAL A 58 8.72 1.76 -12.98
C VAL A 58 9.37 0.94 -14.10
N GLY A 59 9.73 1.56 -15.22
CA GLY A 59 10.44 0.90 -16.32
C GLY A 59 11.79 0.31 -15.89
N GLN A 60 12.57 1.04 -15.10
CA GLN A 60 13.83 0.54 -14.54
C GLN A 60 13.62 -0.64 -13.59
N ALA A 61 12.62 -0.57 -12.70
CA ALA A 61 12.27 -1.69 -11.82
C ALA A 61 11.85 -2.93 -12.63
N LEU A 62 11.22 -2.74 -13.78
CA LEU A 62 10.82 -3.82 -14.68
C LEU A 62 11.97 -4.36 -15.54
N GLN A 63 13.09 -3.65 -15.73
CA GLN A 63 14.22 -4.15 -16.54
C GLN A 63 14.86 -5.41 -15.91
N ALA A 64 14.86 -5.50 -14.58
CA ALA A 64 15.32 -6.70 -13.86
C ALA A 64 14.50 -7.97 -14.19
N LEU A 65 13.28 -7.81 -14.71
CA LEU A 65 12.41 -8.93 -15.10
C LEU A 65 12.65 -9.46 -16.49
N VAL A 66 13.08 -8.58 -17.40
CA VAL A 66 13.20 -8.92 -18.83
C VAL A 66 14.28 -9.98 -19.07
N THR A 67 15.26 -10.08 -18.16
CA THR A 67 16.33 -11.08 -18.22
C THR A 67 16.02 -12.37 -17.45
N THR A 68 14.91 -12.42 -16.70
CA THR A 68 14.58 -13.56 -15.82
C THR A 68 13.50 -14.45 -16.45
N PRO A 69 13.72 -15.77 -16.60
CA PRO A 69 12.70 -16.70 -17.11
C PRO A 69 11.42 -16.68 -16.27
N TRP A 70 10.24 -16.79 -16.87
CA TRP A 70 8.95 -16.63 -16.17
C TRP A 70 8.79 -17.54 -14.94
N LEU A 71 9.30 -18.78 -15.00
CA LEU A 71 9.29 -19.72 -13.88
C LEU A 71 10.14 -19.27 -12.67
N ARG A 72 11.10 -18.37 -12.88
CA ARG A 72 11.98 -17.80 -11.85
C ARG A 72 11.58 -16.38 -11.42
N VAL A 73 10.63 -15.77 -12.11
CA VAL A 73 10.15 -14.43 -11.76
C VAL A 73 9.42 -14.51 -10.42
N ASN A 74 10.02 -13.94 -9.39
CA ASN A 74 9.34 -13.70 -8.14
C ASN A 74 8.42 -12.48 -8.29
N ARG A 75 7.13 -12.73 -8.53
CA ARG A 75 6.12 -11.68 -8.71
C ARG A 75 6.04 -10.74 -7.50
N HIS A 76 6.15 -11.28 -6.29
CA HIS A 76 6.10 -10.48 -5.08
C HIS A 76 7.28 -9.51 -4.98
N SER A 77 8.49 -9.94 -5.32
CA SER A 77 9.66 -9.04 -5.32
C SER A 77 9.52 -7.88 -6.30
N VAL A 78 8.87 -8.09 -7.44
CA VAL A 78 8.56 -7.04 -8.42
C VAL A 78 7.54 -6.07 -7.87
N GLU A 79 6.44 -6.60 -7.35
CA GLU A 79 5.36 -5.78 -6.77
C GLU A 79 5.90 -4.93 -5.62
N GLU A 80 6.75 -5.49 -4.76
CA GLU A 80 7.43 -4.77 -3.68
C GLU A 80 8.40 -3.71 -4.21
N SER A 81 9.22 -4.03 -5.21
CA SER A 81 10.16 -3.07 -5.80
C SER A 81 9.44 -1.89 -6.46
N VAL A 82 8.28 -2.13 -7.09
CA VAL A 82 7.45 -1.05 -7.62
C VAL A 82 6.79 -0.25 -6.49
N LYS A 83 6.28 -0.92 -5.44
CA LYS A 83 5.70 -0.29 -4.24
C LYS A 83 6.68 0.56 -3.43
N GLN A 84 8.00 0.36 -3.59
CA GLN A 84 9.01 1.24 -2.99
C GLN A 84 8.99 2.65 -3.58
N THR A 85 8.40 2.84 -4.77
CA THR A 85 8.11 4.17 -5.30
C THR A 85 7.07 4.83 -4.40
N ALA A 86 7.41 5.97 -3.82
CA ALA A 86 6.73 6.47 -2.62
C ALA A 86 5.23 6.76 -2.79
N ASP A 87 4.75 7.05 -4.00
CA ASP A 87 3.35 7.37 -4.25
C ASP A 87 2.46 6.13 -4.56
N ILE A 88 3.04 4.92 -4.72
CA ILE A 88 2.30 3.72 -5.15
C ILE A 88 1.71 2.95 -3.97
N ALA A 89 0.39 2.76 -3.95
CA ALA A 89 -0.31 1.97 -2.95
C ALA A 89 -0.22 0.47 -3.28
N THR A 90 -0.63 0.15 -4.51
CA THR A 90 -0.73 -1.23 -4.98
C THR A 90 -0.05 -1.35 -6.34
N ALA A 91 0.84 -2.33 -6.45
CA ALA A 91 1.35 -2.83 -7.72
C ALA A 91 0.95 -4.30 -7.82
N LYS A 92 0.27 -4.67 -8.89
CA LYS A 92 -0.12 -6.07 -9.17
C LYS A 92 0.42 -6.47 -10.53
N TYR A 93 1.24 -7.51 -10.54
CA TYR A 93 1.82 -8.04 -11.76
C TYR A 93 1.12 -9.35 -12.16
N ASP A 94 0.46 -9.33 -13.32
CA ASP A 94 -0.11 -10.52 -13.93
C ASP A 94 0.63 -10.87 -15.21
N GLY A 95 1.19 -12.07 -15.30
CA GLY A 95 2.06 -12.47 -16.41
C GLY A 95 1.81 -13.90 -16.84
N ASN A 96 1.83 -14.14 -18.15
CA ASN A 96 1.63 -15.46 -18.74
C ASN A 96 2.93 -16.11 -19.23
N ILE A 97 2.85 -17.43 -19.45
CA ILE A 97 3.96 -18.27 -19.95
C ILE A 97 4.46 -17.88 -21.34
N PHE A 98 3.68 -17.07 -22.07
CA PHE A 98 4.00 -16.59 -23.43
C PHE A 98 4.70 -15.23 -23.41
N GLY A 99 5.26 -14.82 -22.27
CA GLY A 99 6.06 -13.61 -22.15
C GLY A 99 5.27 -12.30 -22.25
N ARG A 100 3.94 -12.33 -22.05
CA ARG A 100 3.10 -11.14 -21.92
C ARG A 100 2.75 -10.91 -20.46
N GLY A 101 2.99 -9.69 -19.98
CA GLY A 101 2.63 -9.27 -18.62
C GLY A 101 1.86 -7.95 -18.61
N VAL A 102 1.03 -7.77 -17.60
CA VAL A 102 0.34 -6.52 -17.28
C VAL A 102 0.69 -6.16 -15.85
N LEU A 103 1.31 -5.00 -15.67
CA LEU A 103 1.52 -4.40 -14.35
C LEU A 103 0.43 -3.35 -14.15
N LYS A 104 -0.46 -3.59 -13.18
CA LYS A 104 -1.45 -2.60 -12.74
C LYS A 104 -0.88 -1.85 -11.54
N VAL A 105 -0.87 -0.54 -11.63
CA VAL A 105 -0.39 0.35 -10.58
C VAL A 105 -1.53 1.26 -10.13
N GLU A 106 -1.72 1.33 -8.82
CA GLU A 106 -2.68 2.21 -8.15
C GLU A 106 -1.93 3.11 -7.18
N TYR A 107 -2.12 4.41 -7.32
CA TYR A 107 -1.49 5.43 -6.48
C TYR A 107 -2.26 5.63 -5.18
N ARG A 108 -1.52 5.93 -4.11
CA ARG A 108 -2.07 6.40 -2.83
C ARG A 108 -2.82 7.71 -3.04
N ARG A 109 -3.92 7.90 -2.31
CA ARG A 109 -4.65 9.18 -2.31
C ARG A 109 -4.31 9.95 -1.04
N PRO A 110 -3.53 11.04 -1.14
CA PRO A 110 -3.20 11.82 0.04
C PRO A 110 -4.44 12.56 0.57
N VAL A 111 -4.68 12.46 1.87
CA VAL A 111 -5.78 13.13 2.58
C VAL A 111 -5.31 14.19 3.56
N ALA A 112 -4.06 14.10 4.03
CA ALA A 112 -3.45 15.11 4.90
C ALA A 112 -1.94 15.19 4.65
N VAL A 113 -1.36 16.34 5.00
CA VAL A 113 0.08 16.59 5.00
C VAL A 113 0.58 16.36 6.42
N VAL A 114 1.59 15.51 6.59
CA VAL A 114 2.20 15.30 7.90
C VAL A 114 3.33 16.31 8.08
N ASP A 115 3.19 17.19 9.06
CA ASP A 115 4.19 18.17 9.41
C ASP A 115 5.28 17.50 10.24
N GLY A 116 6.54 17.64 9.80
CA GLY A 116 7.70 17.03 10.42
C GLY A 116 8.99 17.44 9.72
N SER A 117 10.12 16.86 10.11
CA SER A 117 11.43 17.18 9.52
C SER A 117 11.55 16.77 8.05
N LYS A 118 10.75 15.79 7.61
CA LYS A 118 10.64 15.36 6.22
C LYS A 118 9.20 15.52 5.75
N PRO A 119 8.96 16.01 4.52
CA PRO A 119 7.63 16.07 3.97
C PRO A 119 7.06 14.66 3.85
N ALA A 120 5.96 14.40 4.54
CA ALA A 120 5.22 13.15 4.47
C ALA A 120 3.73 13.44 4.27
N LEU A 121 3.01 12.45 3.75
CA LEU A 121 1.59 12.50 3.47
C LEU A 121 0.90 11.33 4.17
N LEU A 122 -0.34 11.55 4.59
CA LEU A 122 -1.23 10.51 5.08
C LEU A 122 -2.15 10.06 3.93
N SER A 123 -2.24 8.75 3.68
CA SER A 123 -3.20 8.19 2.71
C SER A 123 -4.60 8.02 3.32
N ASP A 124 -5.61 7.86 2.48
CA ASP A 124 -6.98 7.53 2.90
C ASP A 124 -7.05 6.19 3.67
N GLU A 125 -6.18 5.24 3.36
CA GLU A 125 -6.07 3.98 4.11
C GLU A 125 -5.41 4.13 5.50
N GLY A 126 -4.78 5.28 5.78
CA GLY A 126 -4.11 5.57 7.05
C GLY A 126 -2.60 5.31 7.04
N ASP A 127 -1.99 5.11 5.87
CA ASP A 127 -0.54 4.94 5.73
C ASP A 127 0.16 6.29 5.66
N ILE A 128 1.26 6.47 6.40
CA ILE A 128 2.14 7.63 6.27
C ILE A 128 3.26 7.29 5.29
N TYR A 129 3.43 8.11 4.24
CA TYR A 129 4.41 7.88 3.19
C TYR A 129 5.09 9.18 2.74
N ALA A 130 6.31 9.08 2.23
CA ALA A 130 7.08 10.21 1.73
C ALA A 130 6.64 10.57 0.30
N GLY A 131 5.47 11.17 0.15
CA GLY A 131 4.90 11.44 -1.17
C GLY A 131 5.56 12.60 -1.91
N THR A 132 5.61 12.50 -3.24
CA THR A 132 6.14 13.57 -4.13
C THR A 132 5.05 14.52 -4.62
N PHE A 133 3.83 14.02 -4.78
CA PHE A 133 2.69 14.82 -5.22
C PHE A 133 1.83 15.27 -4.03
N LYS A 134 1.81 16.57 -3.76
CA LYS A 134 0.96 17.18 -2.72
C LYS A 134 -0.18 17.96 -3.39
N PRO A 135 -1.44 17.50 -3.31
CA PRO A 135 -2.58 18.32 -3.67
C PRO A 135 -2.70 19.56 -2.76
N ASP A 136 -3.18 20.65 -3.33
CA ASP A 136 -3.51 21.86 -2.56
C ASP A 136 -4.76 21.66 -1.70
N GLY A 137 -4.86 22.46 -0.62
CA GLY A 137 -6.01 22.44 0.28
C GLY A 137 -6.13 21.20 1.17
N LEU A 138 -5.07 20.41 1.31
CA LEU A 138 -5.05 19.31 2.28
C LEU A 138 -4.86 19.85 3.70
N PRO A 139 -5.59 19.28 4.69
CA PRO A 139 -5.33 19.57 6.09
C PRO A 139 -3.92 19.13 6.48
N HIS A 140 -3.36 19.85 7.44
CA HIS A 140 -2.06 19.55 8.06
C HIS A 140 -2.26 18.62 9.25
N LEU A 141 -1.32 17.72 9.51
CA LEU A 141 -1.30 16.77 10.60
C LEU A 141 0.02 16.92 11.35
N THR A 142 -0.06 17.38 12.60
CA THR A 142 1.08 17.42 13.51
C THR A 142 1.01 16.22 14.43
N LEU A 143 2.07 15.42 14.42
CA LEU A 143 2.22 14.24 15.28
C LEU A 143 3.06 14.62 16.52
N PRO A 144 2.87 13.92 17.65
CA PRO A 144 3.67 14.20 18.85
C PRO A 144 5.15 13.94 18.53
N THR A 145 5.99 14.93 18.82
CA THR A 145 7.41 14.93 18.47
C THR A 145 8.22 14.17 19.52
N ASP A 146 7.88 12.90 19.73
CA ASP A 146 8.50 12.06 20.75
C ASP A 146 9.62 11.23 20.10
N GLY A 147 10.52 11.89 19.38
CA GLY A 147 11.75 11.29 18.84
C GLY A 147 11.98 11.55 17.35
N GLU A 148 13.20 11.97 17.03
CA GLU A 148 13.68 12.18 15.67
C GLU A 148 13.74 10.86 14.91
N GLY A 149 12.68 10.53 14.17
CA GLY A 149 12.72 9.47 13.17
C GLY A 149 11.34 8.86 12.89
N PRO A 150 11.11 8.29 11.70
CA PRO A 150 9.86 7.58 11.39
C PRO A 150 9.59 6.37 12.30
N TRP A 151 10.56 6.00 13.16
CA TRP A 151 10.50 4.90 14.12
C TRP A 151 9.91 5.31 15.48
N SER A 152 9.90 6.60 15.85
CA SER A 152 9.27 7.06 17.10
C SER A 152 7.74 6.95 17.06
N LEU A 153 7.16 6.99 15.86
CA LEU A 153 5.74 6.71 15.60
C LEU A 153 5.32 5.27 15.91
N LEU A 154 6.27 4.35 16.15
CA LEU A 154 5.99 2.97 16.53
C LEU A 154 5.73 2.79 18.03
N ALA A 155 6.07 3.77 18.87
CA ALA A 155 5.92 3.67 20.33
C ALA A 155 4.51 4.04 20.82
N THR A 156 3.78 4.85 20.05
CA THR A 156 2.46 5.34 20.42
C THR A 156 1.44 4.83 19.40
N PRO A 157 0.39 4.09 19.81
CA PRO A 157 -0.65 3.63 18.90
C PRO A 157 -1.44 4.83 18.37
N LEU A 158 -0.98 5.37 17.25
CA LEU A 158 -1.65 6.44 16.52
C LEU A 158 -2.84 5.86 15.76
N PRO A 159 -4.06 6.41 15.93
CA PRO A 159 -5.24 5.95 15.20
C PRO A 159 -5.23 6.50 13.76
N THR A 160 -4.19 6.21 12.97
CA THR A 160 -3.93 6.84 11.67
C THR A 160 -5.08 6.67 10.67
N LYS A 161 -5.79 5.54 10.72
CA LYS A 161 -6.98 5.28 9.90
C LYS A 161 -8.19 6.12 10.30
N ASP A 162 -8.36 6.40 11.59
CA ASP A 162 -9.44 7.28 12.05
C ASP A 162 -9.10 8.74 11.74
N VAL A 163 -7.82 9.10 11.84
CA VAL A 163 -7.31 10.41 11.47
C VAL A 163 -7.40 10.65 9.96
N SER A 164 -7.15 9.64 9.12
CA SER A 164 -7.31 9.76 7.66
C SER A 164 -8.77 10.01 7.29
N ARG A 165 -9.70 9.30 7.93
CA ARG A 165 -11.14 9.54 7.81
C ARG A 165 -11.52 10.94 8.26
N LEU A 166 -11.04 11.38 9.42
CA LEU A 166 -11.28 12.73 9.95
C LEU A 166 -10.77 13.81 8.98
N ALA A 167 -9.55 13.66 8.46
CA ALA A 167 -8.99 14.58 7.48
C ALA A 167 -9.85 14.69 6.22
N ASN A 168 -10.32 13.54 5.72
CA ASN A 168 -11.21 13.51 4.56
C ASN A 168 -12.58 14.14 4.88
N ASP A 169 -13.15 13.87 6.04
CA ASP A 169 -14.41 14.48 6.49
C ASP A 169 -14.30 15.99 6.64
N LEU A 170 -13.19 16.49 7.19
CA LEU A 170 -12.93 17.92 7.30
C LEU A 170 -12.82 18.58 5.93
N LYS A 171 -12.08 17.96 5.00
CA LYS A 171 -11.96 18.44 3.62
C LYS A 171 -13.31 18.49 2.89
N ASN A 172 -14.15 17.47 3.09
CA ASN A 172 -15.44 17.37 2.39
C ASN A 172 -16.51 18.28 3.00
N ARG A 173 -16.54 18.42 4.33
CA ARG A 173 -17.55 19.23 5.04
C ARG A 173 -17.17 20.70 5.15
N PHE A 174 -15.88 21.02 5.15
CA PHE A 174 -15.35 22.38 5.32
C PHE A 174 -14.28 22.71 4.27
N PRO A 175 -14.62 22.69 2.96
CA PRO A 175 -13.65 22.86 1.88
C PRO A 175 -12.92 24.21 1.92
N ASP A 176 -13.55 25.26 2.47
CA ASP A 176 -12.99 26.61 2.54
C ASP A 176 -12.12 26.86 3.78
N THR A 177 -11.96 25.86 4.64
CA THR A 177 -11.20 25.99 5.90
C THR A 177 -9.95 25.11 5.86
N ASN A 178 -8.80 25.75 6.03
CA ASN A 178 -7.55 25.02 6.24
C ASN A 178 -7.48 24.56 7.69
N TRP A 179 -7.43 23.25 7.90
CA TRP A 179 -7.37 22.64 9.22
C TRP A 179 -5.97 22.11 9.51
N THR A 180 -5.49 22.34 10.72
CA THR A 180 -4.36 21.62 11.31
C THR A 180 -4.89 20.68 12.38
N ILE A 181 -4.65 19.38 12.19
CA ILE A 181 -4.98 18.31 13.11
C ILE A 181 -3.74 18.08 13.97
N ASN A 182 -3.81 18.41 15.25
CA ASN A 182 -2.75 18.11 16.21
C ASN A 182 -3.14 16.88 17.01
N ILE A 183 -2.24 15.91 17.08
CA ILE A 183 -2.39 14.73 17.92
C ILE A 183 -1.33 14.78 19.01
N ASP A 184 -1.76 14.73 20.26
CA ASP A 184 -0.86 14.65 21.41
C ASP A 184 -0.42 13.20 21.68
N ALA A 185 0.62 13.00 22.50
CA ALA A 185 1.14 11.69 22.92
C ALA A 185 0.07 10.81 23.58
N ARG A 186 -1.01 11.40 24.11
CA ARG A 186 -2.18 10.71 24.67
C ARG A 186 -3.26 10.37 23.65
N SER A 187 -2.98 10.49 22.35
CA SER A 187 -3.96 10.33 21.26
C SER A 187 -5.17 11.28 21.35
N VAL A 188 -4.98 12.45 21.98
CA VAL A 188 -5.97 13.51 22.01
C VAL A 188 -5.86 14.29 20.71
N ILE A 189 -6.97 14.36 19.98
CA ILE A 189 -7.11 15.04 18.70
C ILE A 189 -7.63 16.45 18.94
N ILE A 190 -6.88 17.41 18.41
CA ILE A 190 -7.19 18.84 18.49
C ILE A 190 -7.19 19.40 17.08
N LEU A 191 -8.27 20.05 16.67
CA LEU A 191 -8.39 20.72 15.39
C LEU A 191 -8.15 22.21 15.56
N VAL A 192 -7.27 22.76 14.74
CA VAL A 192 -6.95 24.19 14.70
C VAL A 192 -7.33 24.68 13.30
N PRO A 193 -8.43 25.43 13.14
CA PRO A 193 -8.75 26.04 11.87
C PRO A 193 -7.82 27.25 11.63
N SER A 194 -7.60 27.61 10.36
CA SER A 194 -6.88 28.84 10.01
C SER A 194 -7.58 30.11 10.49
N LYS A 195 -8.89 30.05 10.71
CA LYS A 195 -9.73 31.12 11.27
C LYS A 195 -10.77 30.53 12.20
N GLY A 196 -10.85 31.05 13.42
CA GLY A 196 -11.87 30.66 14.41
C GLY A 196 -11.29 29.91 15.61
N PRO A 197 -12.17 29.33 16.45
CA PRO A 197 -11.78 28.68 17.70
C PRO A 197 -11.07 27.35 17.47
N GLN A 198 -10.16 27.02 18.38
CA GLN A 198 -9.58 25.68 18.47
C GLN A 198 -10.65 24.68 18.94
N VAL A 199 -10.69 23.50 18.34
CA VAL A 199 -11.66 22.46 18.68
C VAL A 199 -10.95 21.25 19.27
N VAL A 200 -11.27 20.90 20.52
CA VAL A 200 -10.73 19.70 21.18
C VAL A 200 -11.73 18.56 21.01
N LEU A 201 -11.38 17.53 20.24
CA LEU A 201 -12.24 16.36 20.01
C LEU A 201 -12.03 15.25 21.05
N GLY A 202 -10.91 15.26 21.77
CA GLY A 202 -10.55 14.16 22.66
C GLY A 202 -10.02 12.96 21.88
N THR A 203 -10.39 11.74 22.25
CA THR A 203 -9.98 10.50 21.57
C THR A 203 -10.68 10.31 20.22
N SER A 204 -10.21 9.33 19.42
CA SER A 204 -10.80 8.97 18.11
C SER A 204 -12.19 8.32 18.18
N GLU A 205 -12.76 8.15 19.37
CA GLU A 205 -14.10 7.62 19.55
C GLU A 205 -15.16 8.59 19.03
N ARG A 206 -16.17 8.05 18.33
CA ARG A 206 -17.35 8.77 17.81
C ARG A 206 -16.99 10.05 17.02
N LEU A 207 -15.88 10.02 16.27
CA LEU A 207 -15.40 11.18 15.51
C LEU A 207 -16.44 11.73 14.53
N GLU A 208 -17.15 10.86 13.81
CA GLU A 208 -18.20 11.29 12.87
C GLU A 208 -19.29 12.12 13.55
N GLU A 209 -19.73 11.69 14.74
CA GLU A 209 -20.73 12.41 15.52
C GLU A 209 -20.18 13.75 16.02
N LYS A 210 -18.94 13.77 16.53
CA LYS A 210 -18.28 15.00 17.00
C LYS A 210 -18.10 16.02 15.87
N VAL A 211 -17.69 15.57 14.68
CA VAL A 211 -17.56 16.41 13.48
C VAL A 211 -18.94 16.89 13.00
N GLY A 212 -19.96 16.03 13.05
CA GLY A 212 -21.34 16.42 12.77
C GLY A 212 -21.85 17.50 13.72
N ARG A 213 -21.58 17.37 15.03
CA ARG A 213 -21.90 18.40 16.03
C ARG A 213 -21.12 19.68 15.78
N LEU A 214 -19.84 19.61 15.42
CA LEU A 214 -19.04 20.77 15.05
C LEU A 214 -19.68 21.52 13.88
N ALA A 215 -20.05 20.83 12.80
CA ALA A 215 -20.70 21.43 11.63
C ALA A 215 -22.00 22.16 12.01
N ASN A 216 -22.81 21.55 12.89
CA ASN A 216 -24.03 22.16 13.40
C ASN A 216 -23.75 23.41 14.25
N ILE A 217 -22.74 23.38 15.12
CA ILE A 217 -22.34 24.53 15.95
C ILE A 217 -21.87 25.69 15.07
N LEU A 218 -20.98 25.41 14.11
CA LEU A 218 -20.43 26.43 13.20
C LEU A 218 -21.52 27.09 12.34
N SER A 219 -22.56 26.33 11.96
CA SER A 219 -23.66 26.84 11.13
C SER A 219 -24.74 27.58 11.94
N THR A 220 -25.06 27.09 13.14
CA THR A 220 -26.23 27.54 13.91
C THR A 220 -25.90 28.63 14.93
N ARG A 221 -24.64 28.73 15.38
CA ARG A 221 -24.23 29.61 16.48
C ARG A 221 -23.00 30.46 16.13
N PRO A 222 -23.13 31.40 15.18
CA PRO A 222 -22.02 32.25 14.74
C PRO A 222 -21.51 33.21 15.83
N ASP A 223 -22.32 33.47 16.85
CA ASP A 223 -21.99 34.22 18.05
C ASP A 223 -20.91 33.53 18.89
N ILE A 224 -21.06 32.22 19.14
CA ILE A 224 -20.09 31.42 19.90
C ILE A 224 -18.77 31.30 19.15
N VAL A 225 -18.82 31.14 17.82
CA VAL A 225 -17.62 31.06 16.97
C VAL A 225 -16.79 32.35 17.02
N ARG A 226 -17.43 33.49 17.25
CA ARG A 226 -16.74 34.79 17.38
C ARG A 226 -16.19 35.05 18.78
N SER A 227 -16.83 34.50 19.81
CA SER A 227 -16.48 34.80 21.21
C SER A 227 -15.62 33.74 21.89
N ALA A 228 -15.67 32.49 21.44
CA ALA A 228 -14.92 31.41 22.06
C ALA A 228 -13.51 31.32 21.47
N THR A 229 -12.51 31.08 22.32
CA THR A 229 -11.17 30.67 21.89
C THR A 229 -11.09 29.16 21.71
N VAL A 230 -11.81 28.38 22.55
CA VAL A 230 -11.79 26.91 22.51
C VAL A 230 -13.19 26.31 22.60
N ILE A 231 -13.47 25.35 21.70
CA ILE A 231 -14.66 24.50 21.73
C ILE A 231 -14.23 23.08 22.10
N ASN A 232 -14.64 22.58 23.26
CA ASN A 232 -14.38 21.21 23.66
C ASN A 232 -15.58 20.31 23.32
N LEU A 233 -15.35 19.34 22.43
CA LEU A 233 -16.28 18.33 21.95
C LEU A 233 -15.87 16.91 22.35
N THR A 234 -15.09 16.76 23.44
CA THR A 234 -14.72 15.45 23.96
C THR A 234 -15.97 14.60 24.26
N ALA A 235 -17.01 15.22 24.82
CA ALA A 235 -18.35 14.66 24.93
C ALA A 235 -19.29 15.40 23.96
N PRO A 236 -19.74 14.77 22.85
CA PRO A 236 -20.55 15.44 21.82
C PRO A 236 -21.92 15.91 22.32
N ASP A 237 -22.43 15.30 23.38
CA ASP A 237 -23.72 15.65 23.99
C ASP A 237 -23.64 16.82 24.98
N GLN A 238 -22.42 17.17 25.43
CA GLN A 238 -22.18 18.26 26.39
C GLN A 238 -20.97 19.10 25.95
N PRO A 239 -21.11 19.92 24.89
CA PRO A 239 -20.04 20.78 24.42
C PRO A 239 -19.71 21.87 25.45
N VAL A 240 -18.43 22.08 25.73
CA VAL A 240 -17.95 23.11 26.65
C VAL A 240 -17.22 24.19 25.86
N TYR A 241 -17.58 25.45 26.09
CA TYR A 241 -17.00 26.62 25.42
C TYR A 241 -16.13 27.38 26.41
N LYS A 242 -14.90 27.68 26.02
CA LYS A 242 -14.02 28.57 26.79
C LYS A 242 -13.77 29.84 25.98
N PRO A 243 -13.92 31.02 26.61
CA PRO A 243 -13.50 32.28 26.01
C PRO A 243 -12.00 32.30 25.78
#